data_AF-A0A8J5HND4-F1
#
_entry.id   AF-A0A8J5HND4-F1
#
_cell.length_a   1.000
_cell.length_b   1.000
_cell.length_c   1.000
_cell.angle_alpha   90.00
_cell.angle_beta   90.00
_cell.angle_gamma   90.00
#
_symmetry.space_group_name_H-M   'P 1'
#
loop_
_entity.id
_entity.type
_entity.pdbx_description
1 polymer ?
#
loop_
_entity_poly.entity_id
_entity_poly.type
_entity_poly.pdbx_seq_one_letter_code
_entity_poly.pdbx_strand_id
1 'polypeptide(L)'
;MGVPNIEAPCEAEAQCVALCKSDKVFAVALKDMDTLTFGAPRFLRHLMDSSSKKISVMEFEVPKVLEELRLTMDQFIDLCILSGYDYCDTIKGKLFYEILYIQQV
;
A
#
# COMPACT_ATOMS: atom_id res chain seq x y z
N MET A 1 -28.93 5.34 -4.26
CA MET A 1 -27.77 5.15 -5.16
C MET A 1 -27.57 3.65 -5.32
N GLY A 2 -27.76 3.08 -6.52
CA GLY A 2 -27.67 1.63 -6.78
C GLY A 2 -26.24 1.10 -6.82
N VAL A 3 -25.40 1.53 -5.88
CA VAL A 3 -23.99 1.15 -5.79
C VAL A 3 -23.89 -0.13 -4.95
N PRO A 4 -23.26 -1.21 -5.47
CA PRO A 4 -23.05 -2.42 -4.71
C PRO A 4 -22.09 -2.15 -3.54
N ASN A 5 -22.44 -2.64 -2.36
CA ASN A 5 -21.56 -2.67 -1.20
C ASN A 5 -21.29 -4.13 -0.81
N ILE A 6 -20.14 -4.36 -0.20
CA ILE A 6 -19.72 -5.66 0.31
C ILE A 6 -19.26 -5.41 1.73
N GLU A 7 -19.79 -6.17 2.68
CA GLU A 7 -19.36 -6.10 4.06
C GLU A 7 -18.09 -6.95 4.23
N ALA A 8 -17.01 -6.31 4.67
CA ALA A 8 -15.75 -6.99 4.92
C ALA A 8 -15.79 -7.70 6.28
N PRO A 9 -15.17 -8.88 6.43
CA PRO A 9 -15.19 -9.63 7.69
C PRO A 9 -14.31 -8.99 8.79
N CYS A 10 -13.35 -8.13 8.41
CA CYS A 10 -12.47 -7.43 9.36
C CYS A 10 -12.13 -6.05 8.78
N GLU A 11 -11.06 -5.96 7.99
CA GLU A 11 -10.62 -4.71 7.36
C GLU A 11 -11.10 -4.60 5.92
N ALA A 12 -11.68 -3.44 5.59
CA ALA A 12 -12.15 -3.14 4.23
C ALA A 12 -10.99 -3.11 3.22
N GLU A 13 -9.81 -2.68 3.66
CA GLU A 13 -8.61 -2.56 2.81
C GLU A 13 -8.14 -3.93 2.33
N ALA A 14 -7.95 -4.87 3.26
CA ALA A 14 -7.56 -6.24 2.97
C ALA A 14 -8.57 -6.93 2.04
N GLN A 15 -9.87 -6.69 2.24
CA GLN A 15 -10.91 -7.23 1.37
C GLN A 15 -10.84 -6.65 -0.05
N CYS A 16 -10.64 -5.34 -0.20
CA CYS A 16 -10.46 -4.70 -1.50
C CYS A 16 -9.23 -5.25 -2.23
N VAL A 17 -8.13 -5.47 -1.52
CA VAL A 17 -6.91 -6.07 -2.08
C VAL A 17 -7.16 -7.51 -2.53
N ALA A 18 -7.85 -8.32 -1.73
CA ALA A 18 -8.19 -9.69 -2.11
C ALA A 18 -9.07 -9.74 -3.37
N LEU A 19 -10.01 -8.80 -3.52
CA LEU A 19 -10.83 -8.66 -4.73
C LEU A 19 -9.99 -8.25 -5.94
N CYS A 20 -9.02 -7.35 -5.75
CA CYS A 20 -8.12 -6.90 -6.80
C CYS A 20 -7.16 -8.00 -7.24
N LYS A 21 -6.66 -8.83 -6.31
CA LYS A 21 -5.87 -10.04 -6.60
C LYS A 21 -6.67 -11.12 -7.31
N SER A 22 -7.98 -11.15 -7.12
CA SER A 22 -8.89 -12.10 -7.79
C SER A 22 -9.39 -11.59 -9.14
N ASP A 23 -8.81 -10.51 -9.68
CA ASP A 23 -9.19 -9.84 -10.93
C ASP A 23 -10.66 -9.41 -11.03
N LYS A 24 -11.36 -9.26 -9.89
CA LYS A 24 -12.76 -8.81 -9.86
C LYS A 24 -12.88 -7.29 -9.95
N VAL A 25 -11.83 -6.57 -9.58
CA VAL A 25 -11.76 -5.10 -9.58
C VAL A 25 -10.44 -4.65 -10.19
N PHE A 26 -10.44 -3.50 -10.87
CA PHE A 26 -9.29 -2.99 -11.61
C PHE A 26 -8.17 -2.46 -10.69
N ALA A 27 -8.55 -1.69 -9.66
CA ALA A 27 -7.63 -1.09 -8.72
C ALA A 27 -8.35 -0.79 -7.39
N VAL A 28 -7.57 -0.68 -6.32
CA VAL A 28 -8.06 -0.25 -5.01
C VAL A 28 -7.85 1.25 -4.88
N ALA A 29 -8.90 1.99 -4.54
CA ALA A 29 -8.84 3.43 -4.34
C ALA A 29 -9.00 3.77 -2.87
N LEU A 30 -7.90 4.06 -2.18
CA LEU A 30 -7.87 4.45 -0.77
C LEU A 30 -6.87 5.60 -0.59
N LYS A 31 -6.93 6.25 0.58
CA LYS A 31 -6.00 7.35 0.90
C LYS A 31 -4.72 6.81 1.55
N ASP A 32 -4.87 5.71 2.28
CA ASP A 32 -3.89 5.10 3.15
C ASP A 32 -3.05 4.09 2.36
N MET A 33 -1.73 4.17 2.56
CA MET A 33 -0.76 3.38 1.80
C MET A 33 -0.53 1.99 2.40
N ASP A 34 -1.19 1.67 3.52
CA ASP A 34 -1.10 0.39 4.20
C ASP A 34 -1.62 -0.75 3.31
N THR A 35 -2.61 -0.45 2.47
CA THR A 35 -3.05 -1.28 1.33
C THR A 35 -1.94 -1.83 0.43
N LEU A 36 -0.82 -1.11 0.26
CA LEU A 36 0.30 -1.58 -0.56
C LEU A 36 0.99 -2.78 0.11
N THR A 37 1.04 -2.82 1.44
CA THR A 37 1.66 -3.92 2.20
C THR A 37 0.86 -5.22 2.10
N PHE A 38 -0.46 -5.12 1.92
CA PHE A 38 -1.32 -6.27 1.61
C PHE A 38 -1.07 -6.81 0.19
N GLY A 39 -0.28 -6.12 -0.64
CA GLY A 39 0.11 -6.53 -1.98
C GLY A 39 -0.96 -6.25 -3.04
N ALA A 40 -1.62 -5.10 -2.97
CA ALA A 40 -2.54 -4.65 -4.02
C ALA A 40 -1.79 -4.50 -5.35
N PRO A 41 -2.21 -5.13 -6.46
CA PRO A 41 -1.49 -5.01 -7.73
C PRO A 41 -1.54 -3.58 -8.30
N ARG A 42 -2.67 -2.88 -8.10
CA ARG A 42 -2.89 -1.50 -8.55
C ARG A 42 -3.59 -0.69 -7.47
N PHE A 43 -3.01 0.46 -7.16
CA PHE A 43 -3.50 1.37 -6.13
C PHE A 43 -3.71 2.78 -6.69
N LEU A 44 -4.87 3.38 -6.42
CA LEU A 44 -5.23 4.72 -6.86
C LEU A 44 -5.37 5.66 -5.67
N ARG A 45 -4.59 6.74 -5.67
CA ARG A 45 -4.68 7.81 -4.67
C ARG A 45 -5.41 9.02 -5.24
N HIS A 46 -6.13 9.74 -4.37
CA HIS A 46 -6.87 10.95 -4.70
C HIS A 46 -8.08 10.75 -5.63
N LEU A 47 -8.55 9.50 -5.81
CA LEU A 47 -9.78 9.24 -6.56
C LEU A 47 -11.04 9.76 -5.84
N MET A 48 -11.07 9.65 -4.52
CA MET A 48 -12.19 10.08 -3.67
C MET A 48 -12.05 11.54 -3.17
N ASP A 49 -11.01 12.26 -3.60
CA ASP A 49 -10.86 13.66 -3.21
C ASP A 49 -11.92 14.53 -3.91
N SER A 50 -12.35 15.57 -3.21
CA SER A 50 -13.36 16.48 -3.75
C SER A 50 -12.85 17.16 -5.03
N SER A 51 -13.69 17.26 -6.06
CA SER A 51 -13.35 17.87 -7.35
C SER A 51 -12.83 19.32 -7.25
N SER A 52 -12.99 19.95 -6.10
CA SER A 52 -12.44 21.27 -5.75
C SER A 52 -10.91 21.26 -5.60
N LYS A 53 -10.33 20.14 -5.18
CA LYS A 53 -8.88 19.93 -5.16
C LYS A 53 -8.49 19.33 -6.50
N LYS A 54 -7.96 20.13 -7.42
CA LYS A 54 -7.41 19.69 -8.72
C LYS A 54 -6.13 18.86 -8.55
N ILE A 55 -6.17 17.83 -7.70
CA ILE A 55 -5.08 16.90 -7.51
C ILE A 55 -5.28 15.79 -8.54
N SER A 56 -4.28 15.53 -9.36
CA SER A 56 -4.30 14.43 -10.32
C SER A 56 -4.35 13.11 -9.57
N VAL A 57 -5.21 12.19 -10.03
CA VAL A 57 -5.24 10.82 -9.53
C VAL A 57 -3.86 10.21 -9.76
N MET A 58 -3.26 9.67 -8.70
CA MET A 58 -1.98 8.99 -8.77
C MET A 58 -2.21 7.49 -8.79
N GLU A 59 -1.65 6.81 -9.79
CA GLU A 59 -1.67 5.36 -9.91
C GLU A 59 -0.32 4.78 -9.50
N PHE A 60 -0.36 3.79 -8.63
CA PHE A 60 0.80 3.04 -8.16
C PHE A 60 0.62 1.57 -8.51
N GLU A 61 1.58 1.03 -9.24
CA GLU A 61 1.68 -0.41 -9.50
C GLU A 61 2.74 -0.98 -8.57
N VAL A 62 2.31 -1.75 -7.56
CA VAL A 62 3.22 -2.45 -6.65
C VAL A 62 4.31 -3.26 -7.36
N PRO A 63 4.06 -4.02 -8.46
CA PRO A 63 5.13 -4.74 -9.12
C PRO A 63 6.25 -3.82 -9.66
N LYS A 64 5.91 -2.64 -10.17
CA LYS A 64 6.91 -1.66 -10.65
C LYS A 64 7.70 -1.08 -9.49
N VAL A 65 7.04 -0.76 -8.38
CA VAL A 65 7.68 -0.25 -7.17
C VAL A 65 8.67 -1.27 -6.59
N LEU A 66 8.27 -2.55 -6.53
CA LEU A 66 9.15 -3.63 -6.07
C LEU A 66 10.35 -3.84 -7.00
N GLU A 67 10.14 -3.71 -8.33
CA GLU A 67 11.22 -3.80 -9.32
C GLU A 67 12.23 -2.64 -9.20
N GLU A 68 11.75 -1.41 -9.04
CA GLU A 68 12.60 -0.22 -8.85
C GLU A 68 13.40 -0.29 -7.55
N LEU A 69 12.78 -0.75 -6.46
CA LEU A 69 13.44 -0.93 -5.16
C LEU A 69 14.29 -2.20 -5.08
N ARG A 70 14.13 -3.13 -6.04
CA ARG A 70 14.75 -4.47 -6.03
C ARG A 70 14.50 -5.24 -4.73
N LEU A 71 13.29 -5.10 -4.18
CA LEU A 71 12.88 -5.76 -2.95
C LEU A 71 11.84 -6.85 -3.24
N THR A 72 11.83 -7.88 -2.42
CA THR A 72 10.71 -8.83 -2.38
C THR A 72 9.53 -8.21 -1.63
N MET A 73 8.33 -8.76 -1.82
CA MET A 73 7.15 -8.28 -1.11
C MET A 73 7.32 -8.39 0.42
N ASP A 74 7.97 -9.44 0.91
CA ASP A 74 8.26 -9.62 2.33
C ASP A 74 9.21 -8.53 2.86
N GLN A 75 10.29 -8.22 2.11
CA GLN A 75 11.22 -7.14 2.47
C GLN A 75 10.56 -5.76 2.42
N PHE A 76 9.62 -5.57 1.50
CA PHE A 76 8.83 -4.35 1.43
C PHE A 76 7.90 -4.20 2.64
N ILE A 77 7.27 -5.29 3.09
CA ILE A 77 6.48 -5.31 4.32
C ILE A 77 7.37 -4.98 5.52
N ASP A 78 8.55 -5.59 5.63
CA ASP A 78 9.53 -5.28 6.69
C ASP A 78 9.93 -3.80 6.67
N LEU A 79 10.16 -3.23 5.48
CA LEU A 79 10.47 -1.80 5.31
C LEU A 79 9.30 -0.91 5.77
N CYS A 80 8.05 -1.28 5.47
CA CYS A 80 6.87 -0.55 5.92
C CYS A 80 6.69 -0.64 7.44
N ILE A 81 6.93 -1.80 8.03
CA ILE A 81 6.95 -2.00 9.50
C ILE A 81 8.00 -1.09 10.15
N LEU A 82 9.21 -1.05 9.60
CA LEU A 82 10.29 -0.19 10.08
C LEU A 82 10.00 1.31 9.90
N SER A 83 9.27 1.67 8.86
CA SER A 83 8.93 3.07 8.54
C SER A 83 7.80 3.64 9.41
N GLY A 84 7.12 2.81 10.19
CA GLY A 84 6.02 3.22 11.06
C GLY A 84 4.69 2.68 10.60
N TYR A 85 4.45 1.41 10.90
CA TYR A 85 3.18 0.73 10.63
C TYR A 85 2.29 0.74 11.87
N ASP A 86 1.00 1.02 11.71
CA ASP A 86 0.06 1.24 12.83
C ASP A 86 -0.16 0.03 13.74
N TYR A 87 0.25 -1.16 13.30
CA TYR A 87 0.00 -2.43 14.00
C TYR A 87 1.14 -2.87 14.94
N CYS A 88 2.32 -2.24 14.87
CA CYS A 88 3.47 -2.67 15.65
C CYS A 88 4.24 -1.46 16.21
N ASP A 89 4.67 -1.55 17.48
CA ASP A 89 5.53 -0.53 18.06
C ASP A 89 6.82 -0.39 17.23
N THR A 90 7.09 0.82 16.75
CA THR A 90 8.30 1.11 15.98
C THR A 90 9.55 0.93 16.83
N ILE A 91 10.55 0.26 16.26
CA ILE A 91 11.87 0.16 16.88
C ILE A 91 12.48 1.57 16.90
N LYS A 92 12.65 2.14 18.09
CA LYS A 92 13.22 3.49 18.29
C LYS A 92 14.61 3.63 17.65
N GLY A 93 14.67 4.20 16.45
CA GLY A 93 15.61 5.26 16.06
C GLY A 93 17.08 4.93 15.77
N LYS A 94 17.52 3.67 15.65
CA LYS A 94 18.93 3.38 15.26
C LYS A 94 19.17 2.38 14.12
N LEU A 95 18.25 1.45 13.86
CA LEU A 95 18.46 0.39 12.86
C LEU A 95 18.22 0.81 11.41
N PHE A 96 17.43 1.87 11.18
CA PHE A 96 17.08 2.31 9.81
C PHE A 96 18.31 2.79 9.01
N TYR A 97 19.24 3.49 9.66
CA TYR A 97 20.46 3.97 9.00
C TYR A 97 21.49 2.84 8.76
N GLU A 98 21.57 1.85 9.64
CA GLU A 98 22.52 0.73 9.49
C GLU A 98 22.16 -0.19 8.32
N ILE A 99 20.87 -0.45 8.09
CA ILE A 99 20.44 -1.32 6.97
C ILE A 99 20.69 -0.65 5.62
N LEU A 100 20.45 0.67 5.51
CA LEU A 100 20.79 1.44 4.31
C LEU A 100 22.31 1.51 4.05
N TYR A 101 23.12 1.53 5.11
CA TYR A 101 24.58 1.54 4.98
C TYR A 101 25.15 0.19 4.53
N ILE A 102 24.52 -0.93 4.92
CA ILE A 102 24.97 -2.28 4.53
C ILE A 102 24.62 -2.61 3.07
N GLN A 103 23.58 -2.01 2.48
CA GLN A 103 23.27 -2.22 1.05
C GLN A 103 24.10 -1.35 0.09
N GLN A 104 25.01 -0.50 0.59
CA GLN A 104 25.93 0.31 -0.21
C GLN A 104 27.38 -0.20 -0.24
N VAL A 105 27.67 -1.38 0.33
CA VAL A 105 28.97 -2.07 0.29
C VAL A 105 28.80 -3.43 -0.40
#